data_AF-A0A0B4VB83-F1
#
_entry.id   AF-A0A0B4VB83-F1
#
_cell.length_a   1.000
_cell.length_b   1.000
_cell.length_c   1.000
_cell.angle_alpha   90.00
_cell.angle_beta   90.00
_cell.angle_gamma   90.00
#
_symmetry.space_group_name_H-M   'P 1'
#
loop_
_entity.id
_entity.type
_entity.pdbx_description
1 polymer ?
#
loop_
_entity_poly.entity_id
_entity_poly.type
_entity_poly.pdbx_seq_one_letter_code
_entity_poly.pdbx_strand_id
1 'polypeptide(L)'
;LLTVPLLMAEFYLILRAVTEVAASLFYKLFVSSLLMLVFGYAGEAGLMPALPAFLIGVAFWVYMIYILWMGEGKEAALTTSPSVQTAYTTMMWIIIV
;
A
#
# COMPACT_ATOMS: atom_id res chain seq x y z
N LEU A 1 4.06 -5.93 -11.92
CA LEU A 1 4.90 -6.37 -10.79
C LEU A 1 5.87 -5.31 -10.28
N LEU A 2 6.58 -4.57 -11.14
CA LEU A 2 7.67 -3.68 -10.67
C LEU A 2 7.21 -2.34 -10.08
N THR A 3 6.19 -1.71 -10.65
CA THR A 3 5.86 -0.30 -10.37
C THR A 3 5.13 -0.09 -9.04
N VAL A 4 4.16 -0.95 -8.69
CA VAL A 4 3.37 -0.80 -7.45
C VAL A 4 4.20 -1.04 -6.19
N PRO A 5 5.01 -2.12 -6.09
CA PRO A 5 5.87 -2.32 -4.92
C PRO A 5 6.98 -1.25 -4.82
N LEU A 6 7.49 -0.76 -5.96
CA LEU A 6 8.45 0.34 -5.97
C LEU A 6 7.82 1.64 -5.45
N LEU A 7 6.61 1.98 -5.90
CA LEU A 7 5.86 3.14 -5.39
C LEU A 7 5.63 3.07 -3.87
N MET A 8 5.27 1.90 -3.36
CA MET A 8 5.10 1.68 -1.91
C MET A 8 6.43 1.80 -1.14
N ALA A 9 7.53 1.35 -1.75
CA ALA A 9 8.86 1.48 -1.18
C ALA A 9 9.33 2.93 -1.13
N GLU A 10 9.18 3.68 -2.22
CA GLU A 10 9.50 5.11 -2.30
C GLU A 10 8.70 5.90 -1.24
N PHE A 11 7.42 5.59 -1.10
CA PHE A 11 6.56 6.20 -0.09
C PHE A 11 7.05 5.96 1.35
N TYR A 12 7.41 4.72 1.67
CA TYR A 12 7.98 4.39 2.97
C TYR A 12 9.28 5.16 3.23
N LEU A 13 10.15 5.28 2.22
CA LEU A 13 11.40 6.02 2.36
C LEU A 13 11.17 7.52 2.57
N ILE A 14 10.19 8.12 1.89
CA ILE A 14 9.80 9.53 2.09
C ILE A 14 9.30 9.74 3.52
N LEU A 15 8.40 8.87 4.01
CA LEU A 15 7.90 8.97 5.37
C LEU A 15 9.01 8.77 6.40
N ARG A 16 9.85 7.76 6.22
CA ARG A 16 10.97 7.48 7.13
C ARG A 16 11.97 8.63 7.23
N ALA A 17 12.10 9.44 6.19
CA ALA A 17 12.98 10.61 6.21
C ALA A 17 12.45 11.76 7.09
N VAL A 18 11.14 11.79 7.38
CA VAL A 18 10.46 12.91 8.07
C VAL A 18 9.83 12.50 9.41
N THR A 19 9.68 11.21 9.68
CA THR A 19 9.12 10.67 10.92
C THR A 19 9.71 9.30 11.25
N GLU A 20 9.58 8.88 12.51
CA GLU A 20 9.96 7.54 12.94
C GLU A 20 8.88 6.54 12.49
N VAL A 21 9.17 5.80 11.41
CA VAL A 21 8.25 4.82 10.83
C VAL A 21 8.75 3.41 11.10
N ALA A 22 7.89 2.58 11.68
CA ALA A 22 8.21 1.18 11.91
C ALA A 22 8.50 0.44 10.60
N ALA A 23 9.56 -0.37 10.57
CA ALA A 23 9.90 -1.20 9.40
C ALA A 23 8.79 -2.21 9.05
N SER A 24 7.91 -2.53 10.01
CA SER A 24 6.70 -3.34 9.81
C SER A 24 5.79 -2.75 8.74
N LEU A 25 5.65 -1.42 8.65
CA LEU A 25 4.80 -0.76 7.67
C LEU A 25 5.27 -1.07 6.24
N PHE A 26 6.58 -0.99 6.00
CA PHE A 26 7.17 -1.31 4.69
C PHE A 26 6.82 -2.73 4.25
N TYR A 27 7.09 -3.73 5.09
CA TYR A 27 6.86 -5.12 4.73
C TYR A 27 5.39 -5.44 4.53
N LYS A 28 4.49 -4.83 5.32
CA LYS A 28 3.05 -4.97 5.13
C LYS A 28 2.63 -4.44 3.75
N LEU A 29 3.04 -3.24 3.38
CA LEU A 29 2.69 -2.66 2.06
C LEU A 29 3.34 -3.41 0.90
N PHE A 30 4.61 -3.81 1.04
CA PHE A 30 5.35 -4.54 0.01
C PHE A 30 4.76 -5.94 -0.25
N VAL A 31 4.52 -6.72 0.81
CA VAL A 31 3.98 -8.07 0.67
C VAL A 31 2.54 -8.03 0.19
N SER A 32 1.72 -7.11 0.70
CA SER A 32 0.33 -7.00 0.24
C SER A 32 0.21 -6.56 -1.21
N SER A 33 1.03 -5.61 -1.67
CA SER A 33 1.05 -5.23 -3.09
C SER A 33 1.53 -6.36 -3.99
N LEU A 34 2.51 -7.16 -3.54
CA LEU A 34 2.96 -8.34 -4.28
C LEU A 34 1.84 -9.38 -4.40
N LEU A 35 1.19 -9.72 -3.29
CA LEU A 35 0.11 -10.71 -3.27
C LEU A 35 -1.07 -10.25 -4.13
N MET A 36 -1.48 -8.98 -4.01
CA MET A 36 -2.51 -8.38 -4.86
C MET A 36 -2.23 -8.63 -6.36
N LEU A 37 -1.00 -8.35 -6.80
CA LEU A 37 -0.61 -8.52 -8.21
C LEU A 37 -0.47 -9.97 -8.63
N VAL A 38 0.05 -10.84 -7.77
CA VAL A 38 0.20 -12.28 -8.06
C VAL A 38 -1.18 -12.93 -8.23
N PHE A 39 -2.14 -12.62 -7.36
CA PHE A 39 -3.50 -13.15 -7.48
C PHE A 39 -4.25 -12.55 -8.67
N GLY A 40 -4.11 -11.24 -8.93
CA GLY A 40 -4.65 -10.62 -10.14
C GLY A 40 -4.12 -11.30 -11.41
N TYR A 41 -2.80 -11.49 -11.49
CA TYR A 41 -2.17 -12.19 -12.61
C TYR A 41 -2.62 -13.66 -12.71
N ALA A 42 -2.74 -14.38 -11.60
CA ALA A 42 -3.21 -15.77 -11.62
C ALA A 42 -4.65 -15.90 -12.14
N GLY A 43 -5.51 -14.92 -11.84
CA GLY A 43 -6.87 -14.84 -12.39
C GLY A 43 -6.88 -14.55 -13.89
N GLU A 44 -6.05 -13.61 -14.35
CA GLU A 44 -5.95 -13.23 -15.77
C GLU A 44 -5.28 -14.30 -16.64
N ALA A 45 -4.26 -15.00 -16.10
CA ALA A 45 -3.52 -16.05 -16.78
C ALA A 45 -4.26 -17.40 -16.81
N GLY A 46 -5.45 -17.50 -16.19
CA GLY A 46 -6.22 -18.74 -16.11
C GLY A 46 -5.63 -19.80 -15.16
N LEU A 47 -4.68 -19.42 -14.30
CA LEU A 47 -4.09 -20.29 -13.28
C LEU A 47 -5.01 -20.51 -12.08
N MET A 48 -5.98 -19.60 -11.90
CA MET A 48 -7.01 -19.66 -10.86
C MET A 48 -8.34 -19.14 -11.42
N PRO A 49 -9.51 -19.60 -10.93
CA PRO A 49 -10.78 -19.01 -11.34
C PRO A 49 -10.81 -17.49 -11.10
N ALA A 50 -11.27 -16.73 -12.09
CA ALA A 50 -11.17 -15.27 -12.10
C ALA A 50 -11.83 -14.59 -10.90
N LEU A 51 -13.01 -15.07 -10.49
CA LEU A 51 -13.80 -14.45 -9.42
C LEU A 51 -13.12 -14.53 -8.03
N PRO A 52 -12.68 -15.71 -7.55
CA PRO A 52 -11.94 -15.78 -6.28
C PRO A 52 -10.56 -15.11 -6.36
N ALA A 53 -9.87 -15.16 -7.50
CA ALA A 53 -8.61 -14.44 -7.70
C ALA A 53 -8.79 -12.91 -7.56
N PHE A 54 -9.87 -12.37 -8.14
CA PHE A 54 -10.25 -10.97 -8.02
C PHE A 54 -10.57 -10.58 -6.57
N LEU A 55 -11.36 -11.39 -5.86
CA LEU A 55 -11.71 -11.11 -4.45
C LEU A 55 -10.48 -11.08 -3.54
N ILE A 56 -9.52 -11.98 -3.77
CA ILE A 56 -8.25 -11.99 -3.02
C ILE A 56 -7.42 -10.74 -3.34
N GLY A 57 -7.33 -10.36 -4.62
CA GLY A 57 -6.67 -9.12 -5.03
C GLY A 57 -7.26 -7.88 -4.36
N VAL A 58 -8.59 -7.76 -4.38
CA VAL A 58 -9.32 -6.67 -3.70
C VAL A 58 -9.09 -6.70 -2.18
N ALA A 59 -9.06 -7.86 -1.56
CA ALA A 59 -8.80 -7.97 -0.11
C ALA A 59 -7.42 -7.42 0.27
N PHE A 60 -6.37 -7.71 -0.50
CA PHE A 60 -5.04 -7.15 -0.26
C PHE A 60 -4.96 -5.64 -0.54
N TRP A 61 -5.69 -5.15 -1.55
CA TRP A 61 -5.81 -3.72 -1.81
C TRP A 61 -6.48 -2.97 -0.66
N VAL A 62 -7.63 -3.47 -0.18
CA VAL A 62 -8.35 -2.90 0.98
C VAL A 62 -7.49 -2.97 2.25
N TYR A 63 -6.73 -4.04 2.43
CA TYR A 63 -5.80 -4.16 3.55
C TYR A 63 -4.70 -3.08 3.53
N MET A 64 -4.14 -2.75 2.36
CA MET A 64 -3.19 -1.63 2.24
C MET A 64 -3.84 -0.30 2.59
N ILE A 65 -5.06 -0.04 2.09
CA ILE A 65 -5.82 1.18 2.43
C ILE A 65 -6.03 1.27 3.95
N TYR A 66 -6.42 0.16 4.58
CA TYR A 66 -6.63 0.10 6.02
C TYR A 66 -5.37 0.47 6.82
N ILE A 67 -4.21 -0.10 6.46
CA ILE A 67 -2.95 0.19 7.14
C ILE A 67 -2.56 1.67 7.02
N LEU A 68 -2.83 2.28 5.87
CA LEU A 68 -2.50 3.69 5.61
C LEU A 68 -3.47 4.65 6.30
N TRP A 69 -4.78 4.40 6.22
CA TRP A 69 -5.81 5.31 6.74
C TRP A 69 -6.08 5.18 8.24
N MET A 70 -5.91 3.98 8.80
CA MET A 70 -6.35 3.66 10.15
C MET A 70 -5.25 2.97 10.98
N GLY A 71 -4.09 2.71 10.40
CA GLY A 71 -2.95 2.06 11.06
C GLY A 71 -1.73 2.95 11.21
N GLU A 72 -0.58 2.30 11.31
CA GLU A 72 0.75 2.88 11.57
C GLU A 72 1.10 4.04 10.62
N GLY A 73 0.61 4.04 9.38
CA GLY A 73 0.90 5.09 8.41
C GLY A 73 0.31 6.45 8.79
N LYS A 74 -0.92 6.48 9.31
CA LYS A 74 -1.59 7.72 9.71
C LYS A 74 -0.96 8.31 10.97
N GLU A 75 -0.64 7.46 11.94
CA GLU A 75 0.02 7.90 13.18
C GLU A 75 1.38 8.55 12.87
N ALA A 76 2.14 7.95 11.96
CA ALA A 76 3.41 8.49 11.49
C ALA A 76 3.26 9.84 10.77
N ALA A 77 2.21 10.03 9.96
CA ALA A 77 1.98 11.29 9.26
C ALA A 77 1.56 12.43 10.20
N LEU A 78 0.76 12.15 11.23
CA LEU A 78 0.25 13.19 12.15
C LEU A 78 1.34 13.91 12.96
N THR A 79 2.51 13.28 13.14
CA THR A 79 3.64 13.88 13.86
C THR A 79 4.52 14.79 12.99
N THR A 80 4.21 14.91 11.69
CA THR A 80 5.01 15.65 10.71
C THR A 80 4.44 17.05 10.40
N SER A 81 5.18 17.82 9.59
CA SER A 81 4.75 19.17 9.18
C SER A 81 3.45 19.14 8.33
N PRO A 82 2.68 20.24 8.30
CA PRO A 82 1.43 20.31 7.53
C PRO A 82 1.60 20.01 6.03
N SER A 83 2.76 20.39 5.46
CA SER A 83 3.08 20.09 4.06
C SER A 83 3.24 18.59 3.81
N VAL A 84 3.87 17.85 4.74
CA VAL A 84 4.02 16.39 4.65
C VAL A 84 2.67 15.70 4.83
N GLN A 85 1.84 16.15 5.77
CA GLN A 85 0.49 15.62 5.95
C GLN A 85 -0.40 15.79 4.71
N THR A 86 -0.26 16.94 4.03
CA THR A 86 -0.97 17.20 2.77
C THR A 86 -0.49 16.25 1.68
N ALA A 87 0.83 16.11 1.51
CA ALA A 87 1.40 15.15 0.56
C ALA A 87 0.95 13.72 0.87
N TYR A 88 0.96 13.31 2.14
CA TYR A 88 0.48 12.01 2.61
C TYR A 88 -0.97 11.76 2.18
N THR A 89 -1.85 12.72 2.43
CA THR A 89 -3.26 12.61 2.05
C THR A 89 -3.45 12.50 0.54
N THR A 90 -2.74 13.32 -0.25
CA THR A 90 -2.76 13.23 -1.72
C THR A 90 -2.28 11.87 -2.22
N MET A 91 -1.23 11.32 -1.61
CA MET A 91 -0.72 9.99 -1.97
C MET A 91 -1.71 8.87 -1.66
N MET A 92 -2.44 8.97 -0.55
CA MET A 92 -3.50 8.01 -0.22
C MET A 92 -4.64 8.02 -1.24
N TRP A 93 -4.95 9.20 -1.81
CA TRP A 93 -5.94 9.31 -2.88
C TRP A 93 -5.52 8.57 -4.14
N ILE A 94 -4.23 8.58 -4.51
CA ILE A 94 -3.70 7.85 -5.67
C ILE A 94 -3.84 6.33 -5.50
N ILE A 95 -3.87 5.82 -4.27
CA ILE A 95 -4.03 4.39 -4.01
C ILE A 95 -5.51 3.97 -4.13
N ILE A 96 -6.44 4.91 -3.95
CA ILE A 96 -7.88 4.65 -3.96
C ILE A 96 -8.51 4.87 -5.33
N VAL A 97 -8.09 5.92 -6.04
CA VAL A 97 -8.67 6.43 -7.30
C VAL A 97 -7.80 6.03 -8.48
#